data_AF-A0A931Z886-F1
#
_entry.id   AF-A0A931Z886-F1
#
_cell.length_a   1.000
_cell.length_b   1.000
_cell.length_c   1.000
_cell.angle_alpha   90.00
_cell.angle_beta   90.00
_cell.angle_gamma   90.00
#
_symmetry.space_group_name_H-M   'P 1'
#
loop_
_entity.id
_entity.type
_entity.pdbx_description
1 polymer ?
#
loop_
_entity_poly.entity_id
_entity_poly.type
_entity_poly.pdbx_seq_one_letter_code
_entity_poly.pdbx_strand_id
1 'polypeptide(L)'
;MPSGETPQHARLKSLALAWARANGFALAECEVRVPRSGFRADVVALDAGAEARVAVFECKQSRADLRKDAHDETHTRAAAAALREREAALEAMLAMHRPECRRGDALWPEFDSCDFSGVEHRTYARVRRELRTLQRRMREGTKFSRMARYRCADFLWLVVEDDIFAAAEVPARWGLLVRVGEALVPRRAAERLDASSAQRDALRRNLEIAAGVRVREPRGGPELLFAESA
;
A
#
# COMPACT_ATOMS: atom_id res chain seq x y z
N MET A 1 -2.90 21.70 6.29
CA MET A 1 -1.73 21.10 5.60
C MET A 1 -1.49 19.72 6.21
N PRO A 2 -1.73 18.60 5.52
CA PRO A 2 -1.30 17.31 6.04
C PRO A 2 0.24 17.29 6.03
N SER A 3 0.83 17.14 7.22
CA SER A 3 2.27 17.17 7.43
C SER A 3 2.95 15.99 6.71
N GLY A 4 3.70 16.26 5.64
CA GLY A 4 4.62 15.27 5.04
C GLY A 4 4.69 15.25 3.51
N GLU A 5 3.77 15.90 2.79
CA GLU A 5 3.82 15.96 1.32
C GLU A 5 4.80 17.04 0.84
N THR A 6 5.74 16.64 -0.01
CA THR A 6 6.69 17.57 -0.63
C THR A 6 6.07 18.26 -1.85
N PRO A 7 6.57 19.44 -2.25
CA PRO A 7 6.13 20.10 -3.49
C PRO A 7 6.36 19.23 -4.75
N GLN A 8 7.43 18.44 -4.77
CA GLN A 8 7.74 17.53 -5.87
C GLN A 8 6.69 16.41 -5.98
N HIS A 9 6.32 15.79 -4.86
CA HIS A 9 5.28 14.77 -4.84
C HIS A 9 3.91 15.31 -5.24
N ALA A 10 3.54 16.48 -4.72
CA ALA A 10 2.31 17.18 -5.11
C ALA A 10 2.29 17.47 -6.63
N ARG A 11 3.43 17.86 -7.21
CA ARG A 11 3.57 18.10 -8.65
C ARG A 11 3.39 16.82 -9.47
N LEU A 12 3.98 15.70 -9.06
CA LEU A 12 3.77 14.41 -9.73
C LEU A 12 2.29 14.02 -9.75
N LYS A 13 1.56 14.25 -8.65
CA LYS A 13 0.09 14.01 -8.61
C LYS A 13 -0.66 14.90 -9.57
N SER A 14 -0.36 16.20 -9.60
CA SER A 14 -0.99 17.13 -10.54
C SER A 14 -0.75 16.73 -12.00
N LEU A 15 0.48 16.29 -12.32
CA LEU A 15 0.82 15.80 -13.65
C LEU A 15 0.14 14.47 -13.98
N ALA A 16 0.01 13.57 -13.00
CA ALA A 16 -0.71 12.30 -13.17
C ALA A 16 -2.20 12.54 -13.45
N LEU A 17 -2.84 13.48 -12.75
CA LEU A 17 -4.21 13.91 -13.03
C LEU A 17 -4.37 14.42 -14.47
N ALA A 18 -3.47 15.33 -14.88
CA ALA A 18 -3.50 15.91 -16.22
C ALA A 18 -3.30 14.85 -17.30
N TRP A 19 -2.32 13.96 -17.11
CA TRP A 19 -2.05 12.85 -18.02
C TRP A 19 -3.24 11.91 -18.14
N ALA A 20 -3.87 11.51 -17.03
CA ALA A 20 -5.04 10.65 -17.05
C ALA A 20 -6.18 11.27 -17.87
N ARG A 21 -6.49 12.54 -17.65
CA ARG A 21 -7.53 13.26 -18.41
C ARG A 21 -7.23 13.34 -19.90
N ALA A 22 -5.98 13.63 -20.26
CA ALA A 22 -5.53 13.65 -21.65
C ALA A 22 -5.58 12.27 -22.33
N ASN A 23 -5.58 11.18 -21.57
CA ASN A 23 -5.56 9.80 -22.07
C ASN A 23 -6.92 9.08 -21.89
N GLY A 24 -8.03 9.82 -21.85
CA GLY A 24 -9.39 9.27 -21.93
C GLY A 24 -10.03 8.91 -20.58
N PHE A 25 -9.42 9.28 -19.45
CA PHE A 25 -10.05 9.15 -18.15
C PHE A 25 -10.90 10.40 -17.84
N ALA A 26 -12.22 10.25 -17.74
CA ALA A 26 -13.15 11.36 -17.53
C ALA A 26 -13.11 11.92 -16.11
N LEU A 27 -12.90 11.06 -15.11
CA LEU A 27 -12.82 11.45 -13.71
C LEU A 27 -11.47 11.03 -13.14
N ALA A 28 -10.83 11.91 -12.38
CA ALA A 28 -9.57 11.60 -11.70
C ALA A 28 -9.42 12.45 -10.45
N GLU A 29 -9.03 11.83 -9.34
CA GLU A 29 -8.86 12.48 -8.03
C GLU A 29 -7.63 11.95 -7.29
N CYS A 30 -7.08 12.78 -6.40
CA CYS A 30 -5.97 12.37 -5.53
C CYS A 30 -6.46 11.76 -4.21
N GLU A 31 -5.56 11.04 -3.54
CA GLU A 31 -5.78 10.53 -2.16
C GLU A 31 -7.01 9.61 -2.04
N VAL A 32 -7.31 8.87 -3.11
CA VAL A 32 -8.48 8.01 -3.18
C VAL A 32 -8.21 6.71 -2.44
N ARG A 33 -9.12 6.33 -1.53
CA ARG A 33 -9.01 5.08 -0.78
C ARG A 33 -9.14 3.89 -1.72
N VAL A 34 -8.21 2.94 -1.64
CA VAL A 34 -8.26 1.72 -2.45
C VAL A 34 -9.06 0.64 -1.71
N PRO A 35 -10.12 0.07 -2.31
CA PRO A 35 -10.97 -0.93 -1.67
C PRO A 35 -10.18 -2.12 -1.15
N ARG A 36 -10.65 -2.72 -0.04
CA ARG A 36 -10.05 -3.90 0.60
C ARG A 36 -8.59 -3.71 1.01
N SER A 37 -8.16 -2.45 1.16
CA SER A 37 -6.83 -2.09 1.61
C SER A 37 -6.88 -0.94 2.61
N GLY A 38 -5.84 -0.81 3.43
CA GLY A 38 -5.65 0.34 4.31
C GLY A 38 -5.05 1.56 3.60
N PHE A 39 -4.78 1.47 2.29
CA PHE A 39 -3.99 2.46 1.55
C PHE A 39 -4.88 3.47 0.81
N ARG A 40 -4.32 4.68 0.63
CA ARG A 40 -4.78 5.65 -0.36
C ARG A 40 -3.81 5.61 -1.53
N ALA A 41 -4.38 5.61 -2.72
CA ALA A 41 -3.61 5.81 -3.96
C ALA A 41 -3.40 7.31 -4.16
N ASP A 42 -2.23 7.66 -4.69
CA ASP A 42 -1.88 9.05 -4.96
C ASP A 42 -2.84 9.69 -5.95
N VAL A 43 -3.16 8.98 -7.04
CA VAL A 43 -4.25 9.34 -7.97
C VAL A 43 -5.02 8.10 -8.40
N VAL A 44 -6.33 8.22 -8.53
CA VAL A 44 -7.19 7.24 -9.20
C VAL A 44 -7.95 7.94 -10.31
N ALA A 45 -8.05 7.27 -11.46
CA ALA A 45 -8.79 7.75 -12.61
C ALA A 45 -9.78 6.69 -13.11
N LEU A 46 -10.90 7.16 -13.65
CA LEU A 46 -12.00 6.36 -14.19
C LEU A 46 -12.26 6.81 -15.64
N ASP A 47 -12.33 5.84 -16.55
CA ASP A 47 -12.68 6.11 -17.93
C ASP A 47 -14.18 6.39 -18.12
N ALA A 48 -14.52 7.08 -19.20
CA ALA A 48 -15.90 7.39 -19.56
C ALA A 48 -16.62 6.24 -20.27
N GLY A 49 -15.94 5.10 -20.47
CA GLY A 49 -16.40 4.02 -21.30
C GLY A 49 -17.45 3.14 -20.62
N ALA A 50 -18.14 2.31 -21.38
CA ALA A 50 -19.13 1.37 -20.86
C ALA A 50 -18.55 0.38 -19.83
N GLU A 51 -17.26 0.04 -19.96
CA GLU A 51 -16.56 -0.83 -19.00
C GLU A 51 -16.12 -0.10 -17.72
N ALA A 52 -16.15 1.25 -17.73
CA ALA A 52 -15.76 2.12 -16.63
C ALA A 52 -14.43 1.70 -16.01
N ARG A 53 -13.41 1.55 -16.86
CA ARG A 53 -12.08 1.06 -16.50
C ARG A 53 -11.43 2.01 -15.51
N VAL A 54 -10.75 1.45 -14.52
CA VAL A 54 -10.08 2.23 -13.48
C VAL A 54 -8.57 2.11 -13.57
N ALA A 55 -7.87 3.23 -13.40
CA ALA A 55 -6.44 3.30 -13.29
C ALA A 55 -6.04 3.85 -11.91
N VAL A 56 -4.99 3.27 -11.32
CA VAL A 56 -4.35 3.75 -10.10
C VAL A 56 -2.95 4.22 -10.46
N PHE A 57 -2.56 5.39 -9.94
CA PHE A 57 -1.24 5.97 -10.11
C PHE A 57 -0.60 6.14 -8.74
N GLU A 58 0.66 5.74 -8.63
CA GLU A 58 1.48 5.90 -7.44
C GLU A 58 2.70 6.75 -7.78
N CYS A 59 2.87 7.86 -7.07
CA CYS A 59 3.88 8.87 -7.32
C CYS A 59 5.10 8.63 -6.42
N LYS A 60 6.30 8.62 -7.01
CA LYS A 60 7.56 8.45 -6.26
C LYS A 60 8.58 9.47 -6.75
N GLN A 61 8.95 10.38 -5.86
CA GLN A 61 9.94 11.43 -6.10
C GLN A 61 11.39 10.95 -5.94
N SER A 62 11.61 9.76 -5.35
CA SER A 62 12.96 9.25 -5.11
C SER A 62 13.03 7.72 -5.22
N ARG A 63 14.21 7.21 -5.60
CA ARG A 63 14.49 5.77 -5.66
C ARG A 63 14.44 5.13 -4.28
N ALA A 64 14.79 5.89 -3.24
CA ALA A 64 14.71 5.45 -1.85
C ALA A 64 13.26 5.17 -1.42
N ASP A 65 12.30 5.99 -1.85
CA ASP A 65 10.87 5.80 -1.50
C ASP A 65 10.28 4.54 -2.12
N LEU A 66 10.75 4.14 -3.30
CA LEU A 66 10.35 2.89 -3.94
C LEU A 66 11.06 1.68 -3.33
N ARG A 67 12.39 1.78 -3.14
CA ARG A 67 13.17 0.71 -2.50
C ARG A 67 12.71 0.46 -1.08
N LYS A 68 12.23 1.48 -0.36
CA LYS A 68 11.63 1.29 0.96
C LYS A 68 10.43 0.35 0.88
N ASP A 69 9.53 0.53 -0.09
CA ASP A 69 8.38 -0.34 -0.26
C ASP A 69 8.79 -1.78 -0.64
N ALA A 70 9.83 -1.95 -1.47
CA ALA A 70 10.36 -3.27 -1.86
C ALA A 70 11.19 -3.95 -0.76
N HIS A 71 12.05 -3.18 -0.08
CA HIS A 71 12.93 -3.63 0.98
C HIS A 71 12.14 -4.01 2.22
N ASP A 72 11.06 -3.29 2.53
CA ASP A 72 10.16 -3.64 3.64
C ASP A 72 9.65 -5.08 3.50
N GLU A 73 9.41 -5.60 2.29
CA GLU A 73 9.05 -7.01 2.11
C GLU A 73 10.20 -7.97 2.43
N THR A 74 11.42 -7.71 1.92
CA THR A 74 12.61 -8.53 2.23
C THR A 74 13.00 -8.49 3.71
N HIS A 75 12.96 -7.31 4.33
CA HIS A 75 13.26 -7.11 5.74
C HIS A 75 12.20 -7.76 6.62
N THR A 76 10.91 -7.63 6.26
CA THR A 76 9.80 -8.31 6.96
C THR A 76 9.97 -9.83 6.88
N ARG A 77 10.40 -10.38 5.72
CA ARG A 77 10.71 -11.81 5.57
C ARG A 77 11.86 -12.25 6.49
N ALA A 78 12.97 -11.51 6.50
CA ALA A 78 14.14 -11.83 7.32
C ALA A 78 13.82 -11.75 8.83
N ALA A 79 13.11 -10.70 9.25
CA ALA A 79 12.69 -10.52 10.64
C ALA A 79 11.73 -11.64 11.11
N ALA A 80 10.84 -12.12 10.22
CA ALA A 80 9.97 -13.25 10.53
C ALA A 80 10.74 -14.57 10.68
N ALA A 81 11.81 -14.78 9.90
CA ALA A 81 12.68 -15.95 10.05
C ALA A 81 13.42 -15.92 11.40
N ALA A 82 14.03 -14.78 11.75
CA ALA A 82 14.72 -14.62 13.03
C ALA A 82 13.77 -14.80 14.25
N LEU A 83 12.52 -14.31 14.16
CA LEU A 83 11.53 -14.52 15.21
C LEU A 83 11.07 -15.99 15.31
N ARG A 84 11.01 -16.74 14.20
CA ARG A 84 10.73 -18.18 14.23
C ARG A 84 11.85 -18.98 14.88
N GLU A 85 13.11 -18.65 14.56
CA GLU A 85 14.27 -19.25 15.22
C GLU A 85 14.23 -18.99 16.73
N ARG A 86 13.89 -17.76 17.13
CA ARG A 86 13.72 -17.39 18.54
C ARG A 86 12.54 -18.10 19.20
N GLU A 87 11.41 -18.26 18.51
CA GLU A 87 10.26 -19.03 18.97
C GLU A 87 10.67 -20.48 19.25
N ALA A 88 11.33 -21.13 18.29
CA ALA A 88 11.81 -22.51 18.42
C ALA A 88 12.81 -22.67 19.58
N ALA A 89 13.75 -21.73 19.75
CA ALA A 89 14.69 -21.76 20.86
C ALA A 89 13.99 -21.63 22.23
N LEU A 90 12.98 -20.74 22.32
CA LEU A 90 12.17 -20.60 23.54
C LEU A 90 11.34 -21.85 23.81
N GLU A 91 10.76 -22.47 22.78
CA GLU A 91 10.00 -23.71 22.90
C GLU A 91 10.87 -24.86 23.37
N ALA A 92 12.10 -24.99 22.87
CA ALA A 92 13.06 -25.99 23.33
C ALA A 92 13.41 -25.81 24.82
N MET A 93 13.67 -24.57 25.26
CA MET A 93 13.93 -24.27 26.68
C MET A 93 12.70 -24.55 27.55
N LEU A 94 11.52 -24.14 27.09
CA LEU A 94 10.27 -24.37 27.81
C LEU A 94 9.97 -25.88 27.93
N ALA A 95 10.16 -26.65 26.87
CA ALA A 95 9.95 -28.10 26.88
C ALA A 95 10.86 -28.83 27.89
N MET A 96 12.08 -28.34 28.11
CA MET A 96 13.00 -28.90 29.12
C MET A 96 12.53 -28.64 30.55
N HIS A 97 11.95 -27.46 30.81
CA HIS A 97 11.50 -27.07 32.15
C HIS A 97 10.03 -27.37 32.44
N ARG A 98 9.26 -27.72 31.39
CA ARG A 98 7.80 -27.96 31.44
C ARG A 98 7.44 -29.25 30.72
N PRO A 99 7.87 -30.42 31.21
CA PRO A 99 7.51 -31.71 30.62
C PRO A 99 5.99 -31.94 30.59
N GLU A 100 5.21 -31.27 31.47
CA GLU A 100 3.75 -31.29 31.47
C GLU A 100 3.11 -30.69 30.21
N CYS A 101 3.86 -29.94 29.39
CA CYS A 101 3.37 -29.40 28.14
C CYS A 101 3.37 -30.45 27.01
N ARG A 102 3.93 -31.64 27.19
CA ARG A 102 3.90 -32.70 26.17
C ARG A 102 2.49 -33.22 25.94
N ARG A 103 2.09 -33.40 24.68
CA ARG A 103 0.74 -33.86 24.33
C ARG A 103 0.55 -35.37 24.55
N GLY A 104 1.61 -36.16 24.44
CA GLY A 104 1.54 -37.62 24.51
C GLY A 104 0.93 -38.26 23.27
N ASP A 105 0.82 -37.52 22.16
CA ASP A 105 0.12 -37.96 20.94
C ASP A 105 1.03 -38.78 20.01
N ALA A 106 2.35 -38.76 20.25
CA ALA A 106 3.33 -39.49 19.45
C ALA A 106 3.70 -40.85 20.04
N LEU A 107 3.97 -41.82 19.15
CA LEU A 107 4.39 -43.17 19.51
C LEU A 107 5.77 -43.22 20.20
N TRP A 108 6.62 -42.22 19.93
CA TRP A 108 7.94 -42.06 20.55
C TRP A 108 8.08 -40.68 21.21
N PRO A 109 8.58 -40.59 22.46
CA PRO A 109 8.66 -39.34 23.21
C PRO A 109 9.50 -38.23 22.55
N GLU A 110 10.49 -38.58 21.72
CA GLU A 110 11.33 -37.63 20.99
C GLU A 110 10.62 -36.94 19.81
N PHE A 111 9.50 -37.50 19.34
CA PHE A 111 8.65 -36.91 18.30
C PHE A 111 7.38 -36.30 18.88
N ASP A 112 7.21 -36.32 20.20
CA ASP A 112 6.02 -35.79 20.85
C ASP A 112 5.99 -34.26 20.81
N SER A 113 4.83 -33.72 20.48
CA SER A 113 4.66 -32.28 20.35
C SER A 113 4.34 -31.66 21.71
N CYS A 114 4.79 -30.43 21.93
CA CYS A 114 4.44 -29.67 23.13
C CYS A 114 3.31 -28.68 22.83
N ASP A 115 2.33 -28.60 23.74
CA ASP A 115 1.31 -27.57 23.77
C ASP A 115 1.70 -26.45 24.74
N PHE A 116 2.13 -25.32 24.20
CA PHE A 116 2.49 -24.14 24.98
C PHE A 116 1.35 -23.12 25.09
N SER A 117 0.11 -23.46 24.73
CA SER A 117 -1.02 -22.53 24.74
C SER A 117 -1.38 -22.03 26.15
N GLY A 118 -1.17 -22.86 27.18
CA GLY A 118 -1.40 -22.53 28.59
C GLY A 118 -0.20 -21.91 29.30
N VAL A 119 0.94 -21.69 28.62
CA VAL A 119 2.18 -21.24 29.28
C VAL A 119 2.19 -19.72 29.45
N GLU A 120 2.18 -19.26 30.70
CA GLU A 120 2.35 -17.84 31.04
C GLU A 120 3.81 -17.40 30.98
N HIS A 121 4.38 -17.33 29.77
CA HIS A 121 5.73 -16.85 29.55
C HIS A 121 5.76 -15.55 28.74
N ARG A 122 6.03 -14.41 29.40
CA ARG A 122 5.94 -13.06 28.82
C ARG A 122 6.75 -12.90 27.52
N THR A 123 7.98 -13.41 27.49
CA THR A 123 8.85 -13.30 26.31
C THR A 123 8.32 -14.15 25.14
N TYR A 124 7.80 -15.34 25.43
CA TYR A 124 7.20 -16.22 24.41
C TYR A 124 5.92 -15.59 23.83
N ALA A 125 5.03 -15.08 24.69
CA ALA A 125 3.83 -14.37 24.25
C ALA A 125 4.15 -13.14 23.37
N ARG A 126 5.20 -12.39 23.71
CA ARG A 126 5.69 -11.25 22.91
C ARG A 126 6.18 -11.70 21.52
N VAL A 127 7.06 -12.70 21.46
CA VAL A 127 7.58 -13.25 20.19
C VAL A 127 6.45 -13.75 19.30
N ARG A 128 5.49 -14.50 19.85
CA ARG A 128 4.32 -14.98 19.09
C ARG A 128 3.45 -13.84 18.56
N ARG A 129 3.26 -12.78 19.34
CA ARG A 129 2.49 -11.59 18.91
C ARG A 129 3.21 -10.88 17.76
N GLU A 130 4.51 -10.63 17.90
CA GLU A 130 5.33 -9.99 16.87
C GLU A 130 5.35 -10.83 15.59
N LEU A 131 5.50 -12.15 15.71
CA LEU A 131 5.45 -13.07 14.58
C LEU A 131 4.09 -13.04 13.88
N ARG A 132 2.97 -13.04 14.61
CA ARG A 132 1.63 -12.88 14.01
C ARG A 132 1.49 -11.56 13.25
N THR A 133 2.02 -10.46 13.79
CA THR A 133 2.01 -9.16 13.13
C THR A 133 2.83 -9.16 11.84
N LEU A 134 4.05 -9.71 11.84
CA LEU A 134 4.88 -9.81 10.64
C LEU A 134 4.26 -10.77 9.62
N GLN A 135 3.76 -11.92 10.04
CA GLN A 135 3.07 -12.87 9.14
C GLN A 135 1.84 -12.24 8.49
N ARG A 136 1.09 -11.42 9.24
CA ARG A 136 0.01 -10.61 8.65
C ARG A 136 0.55 -9.65 7.60
N ARG A 137 1.60 -8.87 7.91
CA ARG A 137 2.25 -7.95 6.95
C ARG A 137 2.80 -8.66 5.71
N MET A 138 3.31 -9.89 5.86
CA MET A 138 3.86 -10.70 4.75
C MET A 138 2.77 -11.30 3.85
N ARG A 139 1.69 -11.85 4.43
CA ARG A 139 0.49 -12.23 3.65
C ARG A 139 -0.04 -11.05 2.87
N GLU A 140 0.16 -9.88 3.46
CA GLU A 140 -0.16 -8.61 2.89
C GLU A 140 0.85 -8.14 1.82
N GLY A 141 2.14 -8.53 1.71
CA GLY A 141 3.04 -8.12 0.60
C GLY A 141 3.33 -6.60 0.47
N THR A 142 4.21 -6.17 -0.46
CA THR A 142 4.34 -4.72 -0.75
C THR A 142 3.04 -4.17 -1.29
N LYS A 143 2.79 -2.87 -1.11
CA LYS A 143 1.59 -2.22 -1.68
C LYS A 143 1.50 -2.46 -3.20
N PHE A 144 2.63 -2.45 -3.92
CA PHE A 144 2.66 -2.67 -5.36
C PHE A 144 2.30 -4.11 -5.76
N SER A 145 2.88 -5.09 -5.06
CA SER A 145 2.58 -6.51 -5.27
C SER A 145 1.13 -6.82 -4.92
N ARG A 146 0.58 -6.20 -3.86
CA ARG A 146 -0.84 -6.33 -3.49
C ARG A 146 -1.76 -5.83 -4.57
N MET A 147 -1.54 -4.61 -5.03
CA MET A 147 -2.44 -3.97 -5.98
C MET A 147 -2.51 -4.78 -7.27
N ALA A 148 -1.37 -5.31 -7.73
CA ALA A 148 -1.32 -6.17 -8.90
C ALA A 148 -1.98 -7.54 -8.65
N ARG A 149 -1.71 -8.18 -7.50
CA ARG A 149 -2.27 -9.49 -7.13
C ARG A 149 -3.78 -9.43 -6.93
N TYR A 150 -4.28 -8.40 -6.27
CA TYR A 150 -5.70 -8.22 -5.97
C TYR A 150 -6.46 -7.51 -7.10
N ARG A 151 -5.77 -7.15 -8.19
CA ARG A 151 -6.35 -6.44 -9.35
C ARG A 151 -7.15 -5.24 -8.87
N CYS A 152 -6.52 -4.44 -8.00
CA CYS A 152 -7.20 -3.32 -7.35
C CYS A 152 -7.75 -2.30 -8.34
N ALA A 153 -7.14 -2.23 -9.54
CA ALA A 153 -7.60 -1.48 -10.69
C ALA A 153 -7.25 -2.22 -12.00
N ASP A 154 -7.81 -1.78 -13.12
CA ASP A 154 -7.51 -2.37 -14.44
C ASP A 154 -6.10 -2.02 -14.90
N PHE A 155 -5.61 -0.84 -14.52
CA PHE A 155 -4.25 -0.37 -14.83
C PHE A 155 -3.57 0.17 -13.57
N LEU A 156 -2.30 -0.17 -13.40
CA LEU A 156 -1.46 0.34 -12.33
C LEU A 156 -0.26 1.08 -12.94
N TRP A 157 -0.06 2.34 -12.57
CA TRP A 157 0.98 3.21 -13.09
C TRP A 157 1.89 3.70 -11.98
N LEU A 158 3.19 3.54 -12.19
CA LEU A 158 4.21 4.19 -11.37
C LEU A 158 4.59 5.52 -12.05
N VAL A 159 4.51 6.62 -11.30
CA VAL A 159 4.83 7.97 -11.77
C VAL A 159 6.07 8.45 -11.04
N VAL A 160 7.12 8.80 -11.79
CA VAL A 160 8.43 9.17 -11.22
C VAL A 160 9.02 10.40 -11.88
N GLU A 161 9.98 11.03 -11.22
CA GLU A 161 10.87 12.03 -11.83
C GLU A 161 11.84 11.39 -12.84
N ASP A 162 12.42 12.21 -13.72
CA ASP A 162 13.43 11.77 -14.68
C ASP A 162 14.68 11.21 -13.98
N ASP A 163 15.37 10.27 -14.62
CA ASP A 163 16.63 9.65 -14.16
C ASP A 163 16.61 8.93 -12.80
N ILE A 164 15.43 8.75 -12.18
CA ILE A 164 15.31 8.01 -10.92
C ILE A 164 15.30 6.48 -11.16
N PHE A 165 15.07 6.05 -12.40
CA PHE A 165 14.57 4.71 -12.69
C PHE A 165 15.21 4.02 -13.90
N ALA A 166 15.70 2.79 -13.72
CA ALA A 166 15.94 1.86 -14.83
C ALA A 166 14.70 0.99 -15.05
N ALA A 167 14.22 0.81 -16.29
CA ALA A 167 12.96 0.10 -16.58
C ALA A 167 12.83 -1.31 -15.92
N ALA A 168 13.96 -1.97 -15.64
CA ALA A 168 14.04 -3.26 -14.95
C ALA A 168 13.61 -3.23 -13.47
N GLU A 169 13.64 -2.06 -12.81
CA GLU A 169 13.26 -1.94 -11.40
C GLU A 169 11.73 -1.79 -11.20
N VAL A 170 10.94 -1.65 -12.28
CA VAL A 170 9.51 -1.35 -12.17
C VAL A 170 8.78 -2.66 -11.93
N PRO A 171 7.97 -2.79 -10.86
CA PRO A 171 7.28 -4.04 -10.52
C PRO A 171 6.55 -4.63 -11.71
N ALA A 172 6.57 -5.95 -11.88
CA ALA A 172 5.89 -6.61 -13.01
C ALA A 172 4.42 -6.16 -13.14
N ARG A 173 3.91 -6.07 -14.38
CA ARG A 173 2.53 -5.68 -14.73
C ARG A 173 2.20 -4.18 -14.55
N TRP A 174 3.05 -3.40 -13.88
CA TRP A 174 2.89 -1.95 -13.77
C TRP A 174 3.33 -1.21 -15.03
N GLY A 175 2.68 -0.10 -15.35
CA GLY A 175 3.20 0.88 -16.31
C GLY A 175 4.16 1.86 -15.64
N LEU A 176 4.96 2.56 -16.45
CA LEU A 176 5.90 3.58 -15.99
C LEU A 176 5.66 4.89 -16.76
N LEU A 177 5.36 5.94 -16.02
CA LEU A 177 5.31 7.33 -16.48
C LEU A 177 6.48 8.09 -15.86
N VAL A 178 7.30 8.72 -16.70
CA VAL A 178 8.45 9.52 -16.26
C VAL A 178 8.16 10.99 -16.56
N ARG A 179 8.36 11.85 -15.57
CA ARG A 179 8.25 13.29 -15.72
C ARG A 179 9.42 13.80 -16.57
N VAL A 180 9.10 14.43 -17.69
CA VAL A 180 10.05 15.16 -18.53
C VAL A 180 9.51 16.58 -18.67
N GLY A 181 10.15 17.54 -17.99
CA GLY A 181 9.60 18.89 -17.86
C GLY A 181 8.21 18.88 -17.20
N GLU A 182 7.22 19.50 -17.83
CA GLU A 182 5.83 19.56 -17.34
C GLU A 182 4.91 18.46 -17.90
N ALA A 183 5.50 17.40 -18.46
CA ALA A 183 4.73 16.30 -19.04
C ALA A 183 5.12 14.96 -18.42
N LEU A 184 4.19 14.01 -18.44
CA LEU A 184 4.49 12.60 -18.17
C LEU A 184 4.63 11.85 -19.50
N VAL A 185 5.79 11.23 -19.68
CA VAL A 185 6.12 10.43 -20.86
C VAL A 185 6.05 8.95 -20.48
N PRO A 186 5.24 8.13 -21.18
CA PRO A 186 5.21 6.70 -20.95
C PRO A 186 6.52 6.05 -21.40
N ARG A 187 7.16 5.33 -20.47
CA ARG A 187 8.37 4.52 -20.75
C ARG A 187 8.08 3.03 -20.76
N ARG A 188 6.98 2.61 -20.12
CA ARG A 188 6.47 1.24 -20.16
C ARG A 188 4.96 1.24 -20.06
N ALA A 189 4.27 0.52 -20.94
CA ALA A 189 2.82 0.37 -20.86
C ALA A 189 2.41 -0.44 -19.62
N ALA A 190 1.29 -0.08 -19.00
CA ALA A 190 0.66 -0.90 -17.96
C ALA A 190 -0.02 -2.12 -18.59
N GLU A 191 0.11 -3.27 -17.92
CA GLU A 191 -0.65 -4.46 -18.28
C GLU A 191 -2.10 -4.31 -17.80
N ARG A 192 -3.05 -4.75 -18.62
CA ARG A 192 -4.46 -4.80 -18.22
C ARG A 192 -4.66 -5.95 -17.21
N LEU A 193 -5.08 -5.62 -16.01
CA LEU A 193 -5.24 -6.60 -14.92
C LEU A 193 -6.65 -7.21 -14.84
N ASP A 194 -7.62 -6.61 -15.52
CA ASP A 194 -9.05 -6.96 -15.47
C ASP A 194 -9.58 -7.02 -14.04
N ALA A 195 -9.74 -5.83 -13.44
CA ALA A 195 -10.39 -5.68 -12.15
C ALA A 195 -11.85 -6.16 -12.23
N SER A 196 -12.36 -6.78 -11.17
CA SER A 196 -13.76 -7.19 -11.14
C SER A 196 -14.68 -5.97 -11.14
N SER A 197 -15.92 -6.14 -11.62
CA SER A 197 -16.94 -5.08 -11.59
C SER A 197 -17.12 -4.50 -10.18
N ALA A 198 -17.19 -5.36 -9.16
CA ALA A 198 -17.28 -4.95 -7.76
C ALA A 198 -16.11 -4.07 -7.31
N GLN A 199 -14.90 -4.32 -7.82
CA GLN A 199 -13.72 -3.52 -7.52
C GLN A 199 -13.76 -2.17 -8.24
N ARG A 200 -14.18 -2.14 -9.51
CA ARG A 200 -14.38 -0.90 -10.28
C ARG A 200 -15.43 0.00 -9.64
N ASP A 201 -16.57 -0.57 -9.25
CA ASP A 201 -17.67 0.16 -8.59
C ASP A 201 -17.24 0.71 -7.23
N ALA A 202 -16.46 -0.06 -6.46
CA ALA A 202 -15.94 0.40 -5.18
C ALA A 202 -14.94 1.55 -5.34
N LEU A 203 -14.07 1.52 -6.35
CA LEU A 203 -13.18 2.64 -6.66
C LEU A 203 -13.94 3.86 -7.18
N ARG A 204 -14.95 3.67 -8.04
CA ARG A 204 -15.82 4.75 -8.53
C ARG A 204 -16.43 5.52 -7.36
N ARG A 205 -17.08 4.82 -6.43
CA ARG A 205 -17.67 5.44 -5.23
C ARG A 205 -16.63 6.21 -4.40
N ASN A 206 -15.44 5.63 -4.20
CA ASN A 206 -14.39 6.28 -3.43
C ASN A 206 -13.83 7.53 -4.13
N LEU A 207 -13.76 7.51 -5.46
CA LEU A 207 -13.38 8.66 -6.28
C LEU A 207 -14.43 9.76 -6.16
N GLU A 208 -15.72 9.44 -6.29
CA GLU A 208 -16.82 10.40 -6.13
C GLU A 208 -16.83 11.05 -4.74
N ILE A 209 -16.57 10.26 -3.68
CA ILE A 209 -16.42 10.79 -2.33
C ILE A 209 -15.23 11.76 -2.25
N ALA A 210 -14.08 11.40 -2.82
CA ALA A 210 -12.90 12.27 -2.82
C ALA A 210 -13.15 13.59 -3.58
N ALA A 211 -13.85 13.53 -4.72
CA ALA A 211 -14.27 14.70 -5.48
C ALA A 211 -15.25 15.58 -4.66
N GLY A 212 -16.25 14.97 -4.03
CA GLY A 212 -17.25 15.67 -3.21
C GLY A 212 -16.68 16.33 -1.95
N VAL A 213 -15.64 15.75 -1.35
CA VAL A 213 -14.92 16.36 -0.21
C VAL A 213 -14.22 17.66 -0.63
N ARG A 214 -13.66 17.73 -1.84
CA ARG A 214 -12.99 18.95 -2.34
C ARG A 214 -13.95 20.10 -2.62
N VAL A 215 -15.19 19.82 -3.03
CA VAL A 215 -16.22 20.85 -3.26
C VAL A 215 -16.69 21.49 -1.95
N ARG A 216 -16.43 20.87 -0.79
CA ARG A 216 -16.91 21.31 0.53
C ARG A 216 -15.90 22.11 1.37
N GLU A 217 -14.70 22.46 0.88
CA GLU A 217 -13.82 23.40 1.59
C GLU A 217 -14.31 24.85 1.40
N PRO A 218 -14.74 25.56 2.46
CA PRO A 218 -15.16 26.94 2.33
C PRO A 218 -13.93 27.88 2.32
N ARG A 219 -13.78 28.67 1.26
CA ARG A 219 -13.05 29.94 1.32
C ARG A 219 -14.00 31.00 1.85
N GLY A 220 -13.59 31.70 2.90
CA GLY A 220 -14.31 32.87 3.40
C GLY A 220 -14.04 33.12 4.88
N GLY A 221 -12.87 33.68 5.19
CA GLY A 221 -12.72 34.45 6.42
C GLY A 221 -13.54 35.75 6.30
N PRO A 222 -14.15 36.25 7.38
CA PRO A 222 -14.94 37.47 7.30
C PRO A 222 -14.04 38.68 7.03
N GLU A 223 -14.27 39.38 5.92
CA GLU A 223 -13.88 40.78 5.75
C GLU A 223 -14.67 41.60 6.77
N LEU A 224 -13.98 42.06 7.82
CA LEU A 224 -14.46 43.14 8.67
C LEU A 224 -14.19 44.45 7.94
N LEU A 225 -15.22 44.98 7.27
CA LEU A 225 -15.25 46.36 6.80
C LEU A 225 -15.78 47.27 7.92
N PHE A 226 -14.93 48.25 8.21
CA PHE A 226 -14.99 49.42 9.08
C PHE A 226 -16.36 50.05 9.40
N ALA A 227 -16.45 50.60 10.62
CA ALA A 227 -17.13 51.86 10.87
C ALA A 227 -16.25 52.73 11.79
N GLU A 228 -15.47 53.62 11.18
CA GLU A 228 -15.06 54.87 11.83
C GLU A 228 -16.28 55.79 11.88
N SER A 229 -16.57 56.32 13.05
CA SER A 229 -17.46 57.47 13.24
C SER A 229 -16.68 58.57 13.96
N ALA A 230 -16.91 59.80 13.49
CA ALA A 230 -16.38 61.09 13.89
C ALA A 230 -16.22 61.34 15.41
#